data_AF-A0A2H5ZSB9-F1
#
_entry.id   AF-A0A2H5ZSB9-F1
#
_cell.length_a   1.000
_cell.length_b   1.000
_cell.length_c   1.000
_cell.angle_alpha   90.00
_cell.angle_beta   90.00
_cell.angle_gamma   90.00
#
_symmetry.space_group_name_H-M   'P 1'
#
loop_
_entity.id
_entity.type
_entity.pdbx_description
1 polymer ?
#
loop_
_entity_poly.entity_id
_entity_poly.type
_entity_poly.pdbx_seq_one_letter_code
_entity_poly.pdbx_strand_id
1 'polypeptide(L)'
;MLTVLGVSFAGSLLGKEPLKGLGAGLLGLLLGTVGPAPAAAEVRFAFGQVYLMDGIDLALVALGLFGVAEVVSLLARGGAVAQRTELGRGWWQGVLDVWQHRWLVIRGALIGMWAGVLPAIGATAGTLMAYGHAVATSRDRSRFGKGDVRGIIAPEAANNAVEAGDLVPTLLFGVPGGAPSAMILGALLAYGILPGPRIVTQHLDLIYTVVWSFALANVLGAGVMFAASPLLARLTYVPFNRIAPPIVLAMVLAAFQETQHFGDLVSLVALGVAGYALKVTGWPRGPLLIGFVLSNPLERYYFLTVHLYPRPEDWLLRPGVVVIGLLVVAPFVWSAFRWLRERTPTRPEAPRQPAGASAVATAVVLGVFGYGWWTARGFLPDAALMPVSVAAAGTVLTAVQLVRELRGQGSPLTDEDEVEAEVGAVRERVRRAVAHLVSLALYVAATWFLGLRWASLLWSLWVLVGVARVRWPTAVAYAALMVVGLELLASLLGVHLPQGRLRL
;
A
#
# COMPACT_ATOMS: atom_id res chain seq x y z
N MET A 1 -5.76 15.50 14.36
CA MET A 1 -4.32 15.63 14.70
C MET A 1 -3.58 14.30 14.65
N LEU A 2 -4.06 13.23 15.30
CA LEU A 2 -3.44 11.90 15.17
C LEU A 2 -3.40 11.38 13.72
N THR A 3 -4.48 11.58 12.96
CA THR A 3 -4.52 11.29 11.51
C THR A 3 -3.48 12.10 10.72
N VAL A 4 -3.33 13.39 11.03
CA VAL A 4 -2.30 14.26 10.42
C VAL A 4 -0.89 13.76 10.77
N LEU A 5 -0.68 13.33 12.02
CA LEU A 5 0.58 12.72 12.45
C LEU A 5 0.87 11.42 11.68
N GLY A 6 -0.13 10.55 11.51
CA GLY A 6 0.00 9.31 10.74
C GLY A 6 0.42 9.55 9.29
N VAL A 7 -0.26 10.47 8.58
CA VAL A 7 0.10 10.83 7.19
C VAL A 7 1.48 11.49 7.12
N SER A 8 1.82 12.35 8.08
CA SER A 8 3.12 13.03 8.13
C SER A 8 4.28 12.07 8.40
N PHE A 9 4.11 11.14 9.33
CA PHE A 9 5.11 10.10 9.62
C PHE A 9 5.24 9.12 8.48
N ALA A 10 4.15 8.63 7.92
CA ALA A 10 4.20 7.79 6.72
C ALA A 10 4.98 8.51 5.60
N GLY A 11 4.62 9.75 5.29
CA GLY A 11 5.27 10.53 4.25
C GLY A 11 6.75 10.85 4.52
N SER A 12 7.14 11.07 5.77
CA SER A 12 8.53 11.42 6.12
C SER A 12 9.46 10.21 6.30
N LEU A 13 8.93 9.06 6.70
CA LEU A 13 9.73 7.87 7.06
C LEU A 13 9.76 6.80 5.97
N LEU A 14 8.70 6.66 5.16
CA LEU A 14 8.61 5.62 4.12
C LEU A 14 9.22 6.04 2.78
N GLY A 15 9.69 7.28 2.64
CA GLY A 15 10.23 7.82 1.39
C GLY A 15 11.70 8.24 1.51
N LYS A 16 12.50 7.99 0.45
CA LYS A 16 13.86 8.55 0.31
C LYS A 16 13.85 10.09 0.33
N GLU A 17 12.77 10.66 -0.21
CA GLU A 17 12.52 12.10 -0.23
C GLU A 17 11.24 12.45 0.56
N PRO A 18 11.36 13.14 1.70
CA PRO A 18 10.21 13.49 2.54
C PRO A 18 9.13 14.29 1.82
N LEU A 19 9.51 15.14 0.85
CA LEU A 19 8.54 15.94 0.08
C LEU A 19 7.68 15.08 -0.85
N LYS A 20 8.27 14.12 -1.56
CA LYS A 20 7.51 13.14 -2.37
C LYS A 20 6.62 12.27 -1.48
N GLY A 21 7.11 11.88 -0.30
CA GLY A 21 6.31 11.08 0.62
C GLY A 21 5.14 11.83 1.25
N LEU A 22 5.33 13.07 1.67
CA LEU A 22 4.23 13.94 2.11
C LEU A 22 3.24 14.22 0.97
N GLY A 23 3.76 14.52 -0.23
CA GLY A 23 2.94 14.70 -1.43
C GLY A 23 2.11 13.46 -1.76
N ALA A 24 2.70 12.27 -1.68
CA ALA A 24 2.01 10.99 -1.86
C ALA A 24 0.89 10.81 -0.82
N GLY A 25 1.17 11.11 0.46
CA GLY A 25 0.16 11.08 1.52
C GLY A 25 -1.01 12.03 1.28
N LEU A 26 -0.74 13.26 0.86
CA LEU A 26 -1.77 14.22 0.48
C LEU A 26 -2.54 13.79 -0.77
N LEU A 27 -1.88 13.13 -1.73
CA LEU A 27 -2.53 12.61 -2.92
C LEU A 27 -3.51 11.49 -2.54
N GLY A 28 -3.12 10.64 -1.59
CA GLY A 28 -4.01 9.65 -1.00
C GLY A 28 -5.22 10.27 -0.31
N LEU A 29 -4.99 11.30 0.51
CA LEU A 29 -6.07 12.05 1.17
C LEU A 29 -7.03 12.67 0.14
N LEU A 30 -6.51 13.22 -0.95
CA LEU A 30 -7.33 13.80 -2.02
C LEU A 30 -8.12 12.71 -2.76
N LEU A 31 -7.50 11.58 -3.11
CA LEU A 31 -8.19 10.44 -3.73
C LEU A 31 -9.31 9.90 -2.84
N GLY A 32 -9.12 9.88 -1.52
CA GLY A 32 -10.14 9.45 -0.57
C GLY A 32 -11.33 10.41 -0.40
N THR A 33 -11.25 11.62 -0.99
CA THR A 33 -12.40 12.56 -1.02
C THR A 33 -13.34 12.32 -2.20
N VAL A 34 -13.00 11.40 -3.11
CA VAL A 34 -13.87 10.97 -4.21
C VAL A 34 -15.09 10.25 -3.63
N GLY A 35 -16.29 10.64 -4.05
CA GLY A 35 -17.54 10.09 -3.54
C GLY A 35 -18.25 11.04 -2.57
N PRO A 36 -19.08 10.53 -1.64
CA PRO A 36 -19.93 11.35 -0.80
C PRO A 36 -19.11 12.05 0.29
N ALA A 37 -19.43 13.32 0.57
CA ALA A 37 -18.86 14.01 1.72
C ALA A 37 -19.42 13.41 3.04
N PRO A 38 -18.59 13.02 4.02
CA PRO A 38 -19.08 12.44 5.28
C PRO A 38 -19.95 13.39 6.10
N ALA A 39 -19.81 14.69 5.87
CA ALA A 39 -20.45 15.75 6.65
C ALA A 39 -21.43 16.62 5.84
N ALA A 40 -21.60 16.35 4.54
CA ALA A 40 -22.49 17.11 3.67
C ALA A 40 -23.17 16.18 2.66
N ALA A 41 -24.40 16.49 2.26
CA ALA A 41 -25.14 15.72 1.25
C ALA A 41 -24.69 16.09 -0.18
N GLU A 42 -23.39 16.00 -0.45
CA GLU A 42 -22.80 16.34 -1.74
C GLU A 42 -21.79 15.27 -2.18
N VAL A 43 -21.86 14.90 -3.46
CA VAL A 43 -20.95 13.95 -4.09
C VAL A 43 -19.83 14.72 -4.79
N ARG A 44 -18.59 14.38 -4.47
CA ARG A 44 -17.39 15.07 -4.94
C ARG A 44 -16.60 14.20 -5.90
N PHE A 45 -16.02 14.81 -6.92
CA PHE A 45 -15.13 14.15 -7.87
C PHE A 45 -15.73 12.89 -8.54
N ALA A 46 -17.06 12.79 -8.66
CA ALA A 46 -17.69 11.70 -9.39
C ALA A 46 -17.63 11.86 -10.92
N PHE A 47 -17.31 13.07 -11.41
CA PHE A 47 -17.14 13.39 -12.84
C PHE A 47 -18.31 12.93 -13.75
N GLY A 48 -19.54 12.93 -13.22
CA GLY A 48 -20.72 12.44 -13.92
C GLY A 48 -20.82 10.92 -14.07
N GLN A 49 -19.90 10.17 -13.47
CA GLN A 49 -19.88 8.70 -13.49
C GLN A 49 -20.59 8.16 -12.25
N VAL A 50 -21.63 7.36 -12.47
CA VAL A 50 -22.40 6.71 -11.38
C VAL A 50 -21.51 5.86 -10.49
N TYR A 51 -20.54 5.16 -11.08
CA TYR A 51 -19.59 4.33 -10.35
C TYR A 51 -18.80 5.08 -9.26
N LEU A 52 -18.42 6.34 -9.51
CA LEU A 52 -17.64 7.13 -8.58
C LEU A 52 -18.50 7.82 -7.50
N MET A 53 -19.82 7.66 -7.54
CA MET A 53 -20.71 8.25 -6.53
C MET A 53 -20.52 7.62 -5.16
N ASP A 54 -20.13 6.35 -5.09
CA ASP A 54 -19.85 5.62 -3.85
C ASP A 54 -18.39 5.74 -3.40
N GLY A 55 -17.56 6.44 -4.19
CA GLY A 55 -16.13 6.55 -3.98
C GLY A 55 -15.33 5.39 -4.61
N ILE A 56 -14.09 5.23 -4.17
CA ILE A 56 -13.21 4.14 -4.63
C ILE A 56 -12.99 3.22 -3.44
N ASP A 57 -13.05 1.90 -3.66
CA ASP A 57 -12.80 0.95 -2.60
C ASP A 57 -11.30 0.89 -2.20
N LEU A 58 -11.04 0.71 -0.90
CA LEU A 58 -9.69 0.61 -0.35
C LEU A 58 -8.93 -0.61 -0.88
N ALA A 59 -9.58 -1.77 -0.93
CA ALA A 59 -8.95 -2.99 -1.42
C ALA A 59 -8.57 -2.80 -2.90
N LEU A 60 -9.40 -2.12 -3.68
CA LEU A 60 -9.10 -1.79 -5.07
C LEU A 60 -7.89 -0.85 -5.23
N VAL A 61 -7.79 0.18 -4.39
CA VAL A 61 -6.62 1.08 -4.35
C VAL A 61 -5.35 0.31 -3.99
N ALA A 62 -5.39 -0.54 -2.96
CA ALA A 62 -4.25 -1.37 -2.57
C ALA A 62 -3.85 -2.34 -3.68
N LEU A 63 -4.83 -3.01 -4.29
CA LEU A 63 -4.63 -4.01 -5.33
C LEU A 63 -4.03 -3.42 -6.60
N GLY A 64 -4.49 -2.24 -7.01
CA GLY A 64 -3.92 -1.50 -8.14
C GLY A 64 -2.51 -0.98 -7.84
N LEU A 65 -2.37 -0.16 -6.79
CA LEU A 65 -1.11 0.53 -6.51
C LEU A 65 0.04 -0.41 -6.12
N PHE A 66 -0.25 -1.48 -5.39
CA PHE A 66 0.75 -2.45 -4.96
C PHE A 66 0.73 -3.70 -5.81
N GLY A 67 -0.42 -4.39 -5.87
CA GLY A 67 -0.53 -5.69 -6.54
C GLY A 67 -0.17 -5.61 -8.02
N VAL A 68 -0.89 -4.78 -8.80
CA VAL A 68 -0.70 -4.72 -10.26
C VAL A 68 0.69 -4.19 -10.59
N ALA A 69 1.10 -3.12 -9.91
CA ALA A 69 2.42 -2.54 -10.09
C ALA A 69 3.56 -3.53 -9.80
N GLU A 70 3.43 -4.39 -8.78
CA GLU A 70 4.44 -5.37 -8.42
C GLU A 70 4.47 -6.55 -9.40
N VAL A 71 3.31 -7.08 -9.77
CA VAL A 71 3.21 -8.16 -10.78
C VAL A 71 3.80 -7.71 -12.11
N VAL A 72 3.47 -6.50 -12.57
CA VAL A 72 4.02 -5.90 -13.79
C VAL A 72 5.52 -5.72 -13.69
N SER A 73 6.01 -5.22 -12.54
CA SER A 73 7.44 -5.04 -12.29
C SER A 73 8.21 -6.36 -12.36
N LEU A 74 7.68 -7.42 -11.73
CA LEU A 74 8.28 -8.75 -11.73
C LEU A 74 8.24 -9.41 -13.11
N LEU A 75 7.13 -9.26 -13.85
CA LEU A 75 7.03 -9.69 -15.25
C LEU A 75 8.05 -8.96 -16.15
N ALA A 76 8.24 -7.66 -15.95
CA ALA A 76 9.18 -6.86 -16.72
C ALA A 76 10.65 -7.19 -16.42
N ARG A 77 10.96 -7.54 -15.15
CA ARG A 77 12.28 -8.06 -14.75
C ARG A 77 12.53 -9.44 -15.40
N GLY A 78 11.54 -10.34 -15.34
CA GLY A 78 11.63 -11.71 -15.85
C GLY A 78 12.55 -12.61 -14.99
N GLY A 79 12.50 -13.93 -15.24
CA GLY A 79 13.31 -14.91 -14.52
C GLY A 79 12.63 -15.53 -13.29
N ALA A 80 13.38 -16.34 -12.54
CA ALA A 80 12.96 -16.85 -11.23
C ALA A 80 13.33 -15.84 -10.13
N VAL A 81 12.52 -15.78 -9.09
CA VAL A 81 12.74 -14.85 -7.95
C VAL A 81 13.96 -15.26 -7.14
N ALA A 82 14.26 -16.56 -7.07
CA ALA A 82 15.44 -17.09 -6.38
C ALA A 82 16.33 -17.90 -7.32
N GLN A 83 17.65 -17.78 -7.14
CA GLN A 83 18.61 -18.73 -7.70
C GLN A 83 18.49 -20.07 -6.94
N ARG A 84 18.70 -21.19 -7.62
CA ARG A 84 18.63 -22.51 -6.97
C ARG A 84 19.70 -22.61 -5.88
N THR A 85 19.28 -22.56 -4.63
CA THR A 85 20.08 -22.89 -3.46
C THR A 85 19.56 -24.21 -2.88
N GLU A 86 20.41 -24.98 -2.22
CA GLU A 86 19.92 -26.14 -1.48
C GLU A 86 18.94 -25.67 -0.40
N LEU A 87 17.73 -26.21 -0.40
CA LEU A 87 16.75 -25.98 0.67
C LEU A 87 17.35 -26.53 1.97
N GLY A 88 17.72 -25.64 2.89
CA GLY A 88 18.50 -25.99 4.08
C GLY A 88 17.77 -26.95 5.04
N ARG A 89 18.54 -27.87 5.61
CA ARG A 89 18.21 -28.59 6.85
C ARG A 89 18.64 -27.71 8.02
N GLY A 90 17.70 -27.03 8.69
CA GLY A 90 18.04 -26.10 9.78
C GLY A 90 16.87 -25.63 10.65
N TRP A 91 15.73 -26.32 10.61
CA TRP A 91 14.49 -25.88 11.24
C TRP A 91 14.60 -25.83 12.76
N TRP A 92 15.25 -26.84 13.33
CA TRP A 92 15.57 -26.89 14.76
C TRP A 92 16.55 -25.78 15.16
N GLN A 93 17.53 -25.47 14.28
CA GLN A 93 18.43 -24.35 14.51
C GLN A 93 17.68 -23.02 14.54
N GLY A 94 16.74 -22.80 13.62
CA GLY A 94 15.90 -21.59 13.63
C GLY A 94 15.10 -21.42 14.93
N VAL A 95 14.54 -22.51 15.47
CA VAL A 95 13.86 -22.48 16.78
C VAL A 95 14.83 -22.11 17.91
N LEU A 96 16.02 -22.71 17.91
CA LEU A 96 17.07 -22.40 18.89
C LEU A 96 17.54 -20.95 18.78
N ASP A 97 17.70 -20.42 17.56
CA ASP A 97 18.14 -19.04 17.32
C ASP A 97 17.13 -18.03 17.89
N VAL A 98 15.82 -18.29 17.72
CA VAL A 98 14.75 -17.47 18.33
C VAL A 98 14.83 -17.51 19.85
N TRP A 99 15.04 -18.69 20.44
CA TRP A 99 15.17 -18.83 21.89
C TRP A 99 16.40 -18.11 22.45
N GLN A 100 17.55 -18.22 21.77
CA GLN A 100 18.79 -17.52 22.12
C GLN A 100 18.62 -15.99 22.05
N HIS A 101 17.82 -15.50 21.11
CA HIS A 101 17.55 -14.08 20.90
C HIS A 101 16.18 -13.62 21.45
N ARG A 102 15.63 -14.29 22.47
CA ARG A 102 14.31 -13.98 23.05
C ARG A 102 14.07 -12.51 23.43
N TRP A 103 15.11 -11.80 23.87
CA TRP A 103 14.99 -10.37 24.19
C TRP A 103 14.84 -9.49 22.94
N LEU A 104 15.44 -9.91 21.82
CA LEU A 104 15.25 -9.25 20.53
C LEU A 104 13.83 -9.49 20.01
N VAL A 105 13.27 -10.69 20.22
CA VAL A 105 11.87 -10.99 19.92
C VAL A 105 10.95 -10.05 20.70
N ILE A 106 11.13 -9.92 22.01
CA ILE A 106 10.30 -9.03 22.84
C ILE A 106 10.41 -7.57 22.39
N ARG A 107 11.63 -7.07 22.14
CA ARG A 107 11.84 -5.68 21.68
C ARG A 107 11.22 -5.46 20.30
N GLY A 108 11.42 -6.39 19.37
CA GLY A 108 10.81 -6.35 18.04
C GLY A 108 9.29 -6.36 18.13
N ALA A 109 8.71 -7.25 18.95
CA ALA A 109 7.28 -7.32 19.18
C ALA A 109 6.71 -6.05 19.80
N LEU A 110 7.41 -5.42 20.76
CA LEU A 110 6.98 -4.13 21.32
C LEU A 110 7.02 -3.01 20.28
N ILE A 111 8.08 -2.95 19.46
CA ILE A 111 8.17 -1.98 18.35
C ILE A 111 7.02 -2.20 17.38
N GLY A 112 6.76 -3.46 17.02
CA GLY A 112 5.65 -3.85 16.14
C GLY A 112 4.29 -3.49 16.72
N MET A 113 4.01 -3.85 17.97
CA MET A 113 2.77 -3.51 18.65
C MET A 113 2.51 -2.00 18.64
N TRP A 114 3.50 -1.18 18.99
CA TRP A 114 3.35 0.28 18.96
C TRP A 114 3.21 0.82 17.53
N ALA A 115 3.88 0.21 16.56
CA ALA A 115 3.67 0.52 15.14
C ALA A 115 2.26 0.15 14.67
N GLY A 116 1.64 -0.89 15.20
CA GLY A 116 0.25 -1.25 14.93
C GLY A 116 -0.77 -0.32 15.59
N VAL A 117 -0.51 0.09 16.84
CA VAL A 117 -1.37 1.05 17.57
C VAL A 117 -1.43 2.39 16.86
N LEU A 118 -0.33 2.80 16.22
CA LEU A 118 -0.26 4.04 15.45
C LEU A 118 -0.85 3.80 14.06
N PRO A 119 -2.03 4.37 13.76
CA PRO A 119 -2.63 4.21 12.44
C PRO A 119 -1.62 4.65 11.40
N ALA A 120 -1.50 3.82 10.36
CA ALA A 120 -0.69 4.08 9.18
C ALA A 120 0.83 3.94 9.26
N ILE A 121 1.41 3.56 10.40
CA ILE A 121 2.80 3.10 10.39
C ILE A 121 2.88 1.73 9.69
N GLY A 122 1.91 0.86 9.97
CA GLY A 122 1.73 -0.42 9.29
C GLY A 122 2.87 -1.41 9.54
N ALA A 123 2.71 -2.61 8.97
CA ALA A 123 3.65 -3.71 9.18
C ALA A 123 5.06 -3.35 8.70
N THR A 124 5.17 -2.78 7.49
CA THR A 124 6.47 -2.49 6.85
C THR A 124 7.32 -1.45 7.60
N ALA A 125 6.75 -0.35 8.09
CA ALA A 125 7.55 0.59 8.87
C ALA A 125 7.90 0.00 10.25
N GLY A 126 6.98 -0.76 10.86
CA GLY A 126 7.24 -1.50 12.10
C GLY A 126 8.43 -2.46 11.96
N THR A 127 8.47 -3.24 10.87
CA THR A 127 9.56 -4.19 10.60
C THR A 127 10.88 -3.48 10.31
N LEU A 128 10.89 -2.39 9.55
CA LEU A 128 12.08 -1.59 9.28
C LEU A 128 12.62 -0.91 10.55
N MET A 129 11.74 -0.39 11.41
CA MET A 129 12.13 0.16 12.71
C MET A 129 12.73 -0.92 13.62
N ALA A 130 12.15 -2.12 13.64
CA ALA A 130 12.69 -3.24 14.39
C ALA A 130 14.04 -3.71 13.83
N TYR A 131 14.22 -3.72 12.51
CA TYR A 131 15.51 -3.99 11.87
C TYR A 131 16.55 -2.94 12.27
N GLY A 132 16.22 -1.66 12.14
CA GLY A 132 17.09 -0.54 12.53
C GLY A 132 17.47 -0.60 14.01
N HIS A 133 16.52 -0.93 14.88
CA HIS A 133 16.76 -1.16 16.30
C HIS A 133 17.73 -2.33 16.53
N ALA A 134 17.55 -3.46 15.83
CA ALA A 134 18.44 -4.61 15.93
C ALA A 134 19.87 -4.28 15.51
N VAL A 135 20.04 -3.53 14.42
CA VAL A 135 21.35 -3.07 13.92
C VAL A 135 21.99 -2.09 14.92
N ALA A 136 21.22 -1.11 15.40
CA ALA A 136 21.71 -0.07 16.31
C ALA A 136 22.19 -0.65 17.64
N THR A 137 21.45 -1.61 18.19
CA THR A 137 21.73 -2.24 19.49
C THR A 137 22.73 -3.40 19.42
N SER A 138 23.08 -3.88 18.22
CA SER A 138 24.06 -4.96 18.05
C SER A 138 25.49 -4.46 18.17
N ARG A 139 26.32 -5.23 18.91
CA ARG A 139 27.77 -4.99 19.05
C ARG A 139 28.52 -5.22 17.73
N ASP A 140 28.20 -6.32 17.05
CA ASP A 140 28.72 -6.64 15.71
C ASP A 140 27.64 -6.42 14.65
N ARG A 141 27.95 -5.55 13.68
CA ARG A 141 27.08 -5.16 12.56
C ARG A 141 27.51 -5.75 11.21
N SER A 142 28.66 -6.43 11.15
CA SER A 142 29.32 -6.83 9.91
C SER A 142 28.54 -7.85 9.05
N ARG A 143 27.63 -8.60 9.69
CA ARG A 143 26.81 -9.67 9.09
C ARG A 143 25.39 -9.22 8.72
N PHE A 144 24.92 -8.06 9.16
CA PHE A 144 23.60 -7.56 8.77
C PHE A 144 23.54 -7.33 7.25
N GLY A 145 22.45 -7.75 6.63
CA GLY A 145 22.29 -7.77 5.16
C GLY A 145 23.03 -8.91 4.45
N LYS A 146 23.79 -9.74 5.18
CA LYS A 146 24.53 -10.92 4.66
C LYS A 146 24.00 -12.23 5.27
N GLY A 147 22.73 -12.26 5.67
CA GLY A 147 22.08 -13.43 6.26
C GLY A 147 22.26 -13.57 7.78
N ASP A 148 22.40 -12.47 8.52
CA ASP A 148 22.34 -12.50 9.99
C ASP A 148 20.91 -12.78 10.48
N VAL A 149 20.75 -13.82 11.31
CA VAL A 149 19.45 -14.24 11.85
C VAL A 149 18.77 -13.15 12.68
N ARG A 150 19.53 -12.27 13.34
CA ARG A 150 18.99 -11.13 14.11
C ARG A 150 18.27 -10.13 13.21
N GLY A 151 18.72 -10.01 11.96
CA GLY A 151 18.08 -9.21 10.92
C GLY A 151 16.76 -9.81 10.41
N ILE A 152 16.40 -11.02 10.83
CA ILE A 152 15.13 -11.69 10.50
C ILE A 152 14.25 -11.75 11.76
N ILE A 153 14.81 -12.16 12.91
CA ILE A 153 14.06 -12.32 14.16
C ILE A 153 13.37 -11.01 14.58
N ALA A 154 14.08 -9.87 14.57
CA ALA A 154 13.47 -8.62 15.02
C ALA A 154 12.36 -8.12 14.08
N PRO A 155 12.57 -8.08 12.74
CA PRO A 155 11.52 -7.72 11.80
C PRO A 155 10.32 -8.68 11.82
N GLU A 156 10.53 -9.99 11.88
CA GLU A 156 9.43 -10.97 11.92
C GLU A 156 8.62 -10.89 13.22
N ALA A 157 9.29 -10.67 14.36
CA ALA A 157 8.60 -10.44 15.62
C ALA A 157 7.77 -9.15 15.59
N ALA A 158 8.29 -8.09 14.97
CA ALA A 158 7.55 -6.85 14.78
C ALA A 158 6.36 -7.04 13.83
N ASN A 159 6.56 -7.69 12.69
CA ASN A 159 5.53 -7.97 11.69
C ASN A 159 4.31 -8.63 12.33
N ASN A 160 4.54 -9.68 13.12
CA ASN A 160 3.47 -10.43 13.75
C ASN A 160 2.78 -9.63 14.87
N ALA A 161 3.53 -8.80 15.60
CA ALA A 161 2.98 -7.98 16.68
C ALA A 161 2.22 -6.73 16.19
N VAL A 162 2.49 -6.24 14.98
CA VAL A 162 1.78 -5.11 14.38
C VAL A 162 0.29 -5.42 14.25
N GLU A 163 -0.05 -6.61 13.76
CA GLU A 163 -1.45 -7.02 13.59
C GLU A 163 -2.20 -7.07 14.94
N ALA A 164 -1.53 -7.52 16.01
CA ALA A 164 -2.10 -7.46 17.35
C ALA A 164 -2.30 -6.01 17.85
N GLY A 165 -1.34 -5.13 17.55
CA GLY A 165 -1.42 -3.71 17.86
C GLY A 165 -2.55 -2.98 17.11
N ASP A 166 -2.83 -3.41 15.87
CA ASP A 166 -3.86 -2.81 15.00
C ASP A 166 -5.29 -3.05 15.52
N LEU A 167 -5.51 -4.11 16.31
CA LEU A 167 -6.79 -4.33 16.96
C LEU A 167 -7.18 -3.19 17.93
N VAL A 168 -6.20 -2.47 18.49
CA VAL A 168 -6.47 -1.37 19.43
C VAL A 168 -7.22 -0.23 18.74
N PRO A 169 -6.69 0.43 17.68
CA PRO A 169 -7.43 1.47 16.98
C PRO A 169 -8.68 0.95 16.26
N THR A 170 -8.65 -0.29 15.79
CA THR A 170 -9.80 -0.92 15.13
C THR A 170 -11.00 -1.04 16.06
N LEU A 171 -10.80 -1.64 17.24
CA LEU A 171 -11.89 -1.88 18.19
C LEU A 171 -12.27 -0.60 18.96
N LEU A 172 -11.30 0.22 19.36
CA LEU A 172 -11.54 1.39 20.21
C LEU A 172 -11.91 2.65 19.45
N PHE A 173 -11.47 2.81 18.20
CA PHE A 173 -11.74 4.02 17.41
C PHE A 173 -12.51 3.74 16.12
N GLY A 174 -12.74 2.47 15.77
CA GLY A 174 -13.38 2.09 14.51
C GLY A 174 -12.53 2.45 13.29
N VAL A 175 -11.20 2.54 13.46
CA VAL A 175 -10.26 2.88 12.40
C VAL A 175 -9.39 1.65 12.13
N PRO A 176 -9.64 0.89 11.05
CA PRO A 176 -8.83 -0.28 10.73
C PRO A 176 -7.45 0.15 10.21
N GLY A 177 -6.38 -0.51 10.64
CA GLY A 177 -5.05 -0.32 10.06
C GLY A 177 -4.72 -1.29 8.92
N GLY A 178 -5.53 -2.33 8.71
CA GLY A 178 -5.40 -3.28 7.61
C GLY A 178 -6.71 -3.96 7.20
N ALA A 179 -6.68 -4.71 6.09
CA ALA A 179 -7.83 -5.45 5.57
C ALA A 179 -8.41 -6.47 6.56
N PRO A 180 -7.61 -7.26 7.33
CA PRO A 180 -8.16 -8.18 8.33
C PRO A 180 -8.95 -7.45 9.43
N SER A 181 -8.44 -6.32 9.89
CA SER A 181 -9.10 -5.46 10.88
C SER A 181 -10.39 -4.83 10.35
N ALA A 182 -10.42 -4.46 9.06
CA ALA A 182 -11.63 -3.99 8.40
C ALA A 182 -12.71 -5.09 8.31
N MET A 183 -12.32 -6.35 8.07
CA MET A 183 -13.25 -7.49 8.12
C MET A 183 -13.84 -7.67 9.52
N ILE A 184 -13.03 -7.53 10.57
CA ILE A 184 -13.52 -7.59 11.96
C ILE A 184 -14.52 -6.44 12.20
N LEU A 185 -14.20 -5.21 11.79
CA LEU A 185 -15.10 -4.06 11.88
C LEU A 185 -16.42 -4.32 11.13
N GLY A 186 -16.35 -4.84 9.90
CA GLY A 186 -17.52 -5.20 9.10
C GLY A 186 -18.38 -6.27 9.77
N ALA A 187 -17.76 -7.30 10.35
CA ALA A 187 -18.47 -8.32 11.12
C ALA A 187 -19.18 -7.72 12.34
N LEU A 188 -18.48 -6.89 13.13
CA LEU A 188 -19.07 -6.23 14.30
C LEU A 188 -20.29 -5.38 13.90
N LEU A 189 -20.17 -4.58 12.84
CA LEU A 189 -21.27 -3.77 12.31
C LEU A 189 -22.43 -4.62 11.81
N ALA A 190 -22.17 -5.77 11.16
CA ALA A 190 -23.20 -6.70 10.71
C ALA A 190 -23.99 -7.30 11.90
N TYR A 191 -23.35 -7.49 13.05
CA TYR A 191 -23.99 -7.89 14.30
C TYR A 191 -24.58 -6.70 15.10
N GLY A 192 -24.58 -5.49 14.54
CA GLY A 192 -25.12 -4.29 15.18
C GLY A 192 -24.23 -3.72 16.30
N ILE A 193 -22.98 -4.17 16.38
CA ILE A 193 -22.00 -3.72 17.38
C ILE A 193 -21.18 -2.59 16.79
N LEU A 194 -21.33 -1.40 17.34
CA LEU A 194 -20.60 -0.21 16.89
C LEU A 194 -19.23 -0.12 17.60
N PRO A 195 -18.11 -0.19 16.88
CA PRO A 195 -16.80 -0.06 17.51
C PRO A 195 -16.55 1.35 18.04
N GLY A 196 -15.76 1.43 19.09
CA GLY A 196 -15.62 2.65 19.87
C GLY A 196 -15.26 2.35 21.32
N PRO A 197 -14.97 3.38 22.14
CA PRO A 197 -14.59 3.17 23.55
C PRO A 197 -15.65 2.44 24.37
N ARG A 198 -16.92 2.50 23.95
CA ARG A 198 -18.04 1.82 24.60
C ARG A 198 -17.94 0.30 24.51
N ILE A 199 -17.26 -0.26 23.51
CA ILE A 199 -17.11 -1.71 23.34
C ILE A 199 -16.39 -2.34 24.55
N VAL A 200 -15.47 -1.60 25.19
CA VAL A 200 -14.77 -2.04 26.41
C VAL A 200 -15.71 -2.13 27.60
N THR A 201 -16.69 -1.25 27.66
CA THR A 201 -17.65 -1.21 28.77
C THR A 201 -18.88 -2.08 28.55
N GLN A 202 -19.30 -2.29 27.30
CA GLN A 202 -20.56 -2.95 26.94
C GLN A 202 -20.38 -4.37 26.39
N HIS A 203 -19.20 -4.69 25.83
CA HIS A 203 -18.91 -5.95 25.15
C HIS A 203 -17.50 -6.45 25.49
N LEU A 204 -17.15 -6.44 26.78
CA LEU A 204 -15.81 -6.83 27.26
C LEU A 204 -15.50 -8.31 26.96
N ASP A 205 -16.51 -9.17 27.10
CA ASP A 205 -16.47 -10.57 26.71
C ASP A 205 -16.05 -10.74 25.25
N LEU A 206 -16.66 -9.97 24.34
CA LEU A 206 -16.33 -9.99 22.92
C LEU A 206 -14.88 -9.57 22.66
N ILE A 207 -14.37 -8.55 23.36
CA ILE A 207 -12.96 -8.14 23.25
C ILE A 207 -12.05 -9.31 23.63
N TYR A 208 -12.32 -9.97 24.75
CA TYR A 208 -11.52 -11.12 25.17
C TYR A 208 -11.60 -12.27 24.17
N THR A 209 -12.78 -12.55 23.61
CA THR A 209 -12.95 -13.55 22.56
C THR A 209 -12.09 -13.20 21.35
N VAL A 210 -12.16 -11.96 20.84
CA VAL A 210 -11.37 -11.52 19.69
C VAL A 210 -9.86 -11.66 19.97
N VAL A 211 -9.39 -11.20 21.13
CA VAL A 211 -7.97 -11.26 21.49
C VAL A 211 -7.46 -12.71 21.60
N TRP A 212 -8.20 -13.59 22.28
CA TRP A 212 -7.80 -14.99 22.43
C TRP A 212 -7.93 -15.79 21.14
N SER A 213 -8.97 -15.55 20.33
CA SER A 213 -9.12 -16.13 19.00
C SER A 213 -7.97 -15.70 18.10
N PHE A 214 -7.57 -14.43 18.13
CA PHE A 214 -6.43 -13.91 17.38
C PHE A 214 -5.10 -14.55 17.82
N ALA A 215 -4.89 -14.69 19.13
CA ALA A 215 -3.70 -15.37 19.67
C ALA A 215 -3.65 -16.84 19.23
N LEU A 216 -4.76 -17.57 19.34
CA LEU A 216 -4.84 -18.97 18.92
C LEU A 216 -4.68 -19.12 17.40
N ALA A 217 -5.31 -18.25 16.61
CA ALA A 217 -5.19 -18.24 15.16
C ALA A 217 -3.74 -18.04 14.72
N ASN A 218 -2.96 -17.19 15.39
CA ASN A 218 -1.54 -17.01 15.10
C ASN A 218 -0.71 -18.26 15.41
N VAL A 219 -0.98 -18.96 16.51
CA VAL A 219 -0.29 -20.22 16.85
C VAL A 219 -0.60 -21.30 15.81
N LEU A 220 -1.88 -21.47 15.47
CA LEU A 220 -2.31 -22.43 14.44
C LEU A 220 -1.73 -22.07 13.06
N GLY A 221 -1.81 -20.79 12.69
CA GLY A 221 -1.27 -20.25 11.44
C GLY A 221 0.23 -20.47 11.32
N ALA A 222 1.00 -20.23 12.40
CA ALA A 222 2.42 -20.53 12.45
C ALA A 222 2.69 -22.03 12.21
N GLY A 223 1.91 -22.92 12.82
CA GLY A 223 2.01 -24.36 12.59
C GLY A 223 1.75 -24.76 11.13
N VAL A 224 0.71 -24.21 10.52
CA VAL A 224 0.37 -24.45 9.11
C VAL A 224 1.45 -23.89 8.18
N MET A 225 1.95 -22.68 8.42
CA MET A 225 3.01 -22.06 7.63
C MET A 225 4.32 -22.83 7.75
N PHE A 226 4.65 -23.33 8.93
CA PHE A 226 5.80 -24.19 9.14
C PHE A 226 5.69 -25.45 8.27
N ALA A 227 4.56 -26.16 8.32
CA ALA A 227 4.31 -27.35 7.50
C ALA A 227 4.33 -27.05 5.98
N ALA A 228 3.81 -25.89 5.57
CA ALA A 228 3.74 -25.46 4.17
C ALA A 228 5.07 -24.89 3.62
N SER A 229 6.01 -24.49 4.49
CA SER A 229 7.22 -23.80 4.05
C SER A 229 8.09 -24.54 3.02
N PRO A 230 8.21 -25.89 2.96
CA PRO A 230 8.97 -26.56 1.91
C PRO A 230 8.29 -26.42 0.54
N LEU A 231 6.96 -26.40 0.53
CA LEU A 231 6.17 -26.20 -0.68
C LEU A 231 6.31 -24.76 -1.16
N LEU A 232 6.17 -23.79 -0.24
CA LEU A 232 6.32 -22.35 -0.52
C LEU A 232 7.74 -22.03 -1.01
N ALA A 233 8.77 -22.63 -0.41
CA ALA A 233 10.15 -22.42 -0.82
C ALA A 233 10.46 -23.04 -2.20
N ARG A 234 9.75 -24.10 -2.62
CA ARG A 234 9.86 -24.63 -4.00
C ARG A 234 9.20 -23.70 -5.03
N LEU A 235 8.17 -22.96 -4.63
CA LEU A 235 7.45 -22.04 -5.51
C LEU A 235 8.37 -20.91 -6.01
N THR A 236 9.35 -20.47 -5.21
CA THR A 236 10.29 -19.39 -5.59
C THR A 236 11.23 -19.76 -6.74
N TYR A 237 11.40 -21.06 -7.02
CA TYR A 237 12.19 -21.56 -8.16
C TYR A 237 11.40 -21.59 -9.47
N VAL A 238 10.07 -21.42 -9.41
CA VAL A 238 9.25 -21.36 -10.62
C VAL A 238 9.42 -19.97 -11.25
N PRO A 239 9.68 -19.88 -12.57
CA PRO A 239 9.77 -18.59 -13.24
C PRO A 239 8.49 -17.77 -13.04
N PHE A 240 8.62 -16.50 -12.66
CA PHE A 240 7.47 -15.66 -12.29
C PHE A 240 6.44 -15.57 -13.42
N ASN A 241 6.89 -15.56 -14.68
CA ASN A 241 6.04 -15.53 -15.88
C ASN A 241 5.03 -16.69 -15.96
N ARG A 242 5.27 -17.81 -15.27
CA ARG A 242 4.33 -18.95 -15.20
C ARG A 242 3.34 -18.84 -14.05
N ILE A 243 3.69 -18.11 -12.99
CA ILE A 243 2.87 -17.92 -11.79
C ILE A 243 2.03 -16.64 -11.90
N ALA A 244 2.44 -15.69 -12.74
CA ALA A 244 1.73 -14.43 -12.93
C ALA A 244 0.29 -14.59 -13.43
N PRO A 245 -0.05 -15.49 -14.39
CA PRO A 245 -1.43 -15.62 -14.87
C PRO A 245 -2.48 -15.91 -13.77
N PRO A 246 -2.33 -16.94 -12.92
CA PRO A 246 -3.32 -17.18 -11.87
C PRO A 246 -3.38 -16.04 -10.84
N ILE A 247 -2.27 -15.35 -10.57
CA ILE A 247 -2.26 -14.17 -9.69
C ILE A 247 -3.12 -13.06 -10.30
N VAL A 248 -2.90 -12.70 -11.57
CA VAL A 248 -3.67 -11.63 -12.23
C VAL A 248 -5.15 -11.97 -12.34
N LEU A 249 -5.50 -13.23 -12.66
CA LEU A 249 -6.88 -13.69 -12.67
C LEU A 249 -7.55 -13.54 -11.30
N ALA A 250 -6.87 -13.96 -10.24
CA ALA A 250 -7.35 -13.80 -8.86
C ALA A 250 -7.50 -12.32 -8.47
N MET A 251 -6.57 -11.44 -8.90
CA MET A 251 -6.67 -10.00 -8.66
C MET A 251 -7.85 -9.38 -9.40
N VAL A 252 -8.10 -9.75 -10.66
CA VAL A 252 -9.26 -9.25 -11.41
C VAL A 252 -10.57 -9.72 -10.77
N LEU A 253 -10.63 -10.97 -10.30
CA LEU A 253 -11.79 -11.45 -9.53
C LEU A 253 -11.97 -10.69 -8.22
N ALA A 254 -10.89 -10.51 -7.45
CA ALA A 254 -10.92 -9.80 -6.18
C ALA A 254 -11.35 -8.33 -6.34
N ALA A 255 -10.85 -7.65 -7.37
CA ALA A 255 -11.28 -6.29 -7.70
C ALA A 255 -12.78 -6.22 -7.99
N PHE A 256 -13.30 -7.17 -8.75
CA PHE A 256 -14.71 -7.20 -9.14
C PHE A 256 -15.65 -7.69 -8.04
N GLN A 257 -15.14 -8.47 -7.07
CA GLN A 257 -15.96 -9.08 -6.02
C GLN A 257 -16.68 -8.03 -5.16
N GLU A 258 -16.04 -6.89 -4.90
CA GLU A 258 -16.51 -5.91 -3.92
C GLU A 258 -17.83 -5.26 -4.35
N THR A 259 -17.89 -4.66 -5.54
CA THR A 259 -19.10 -3.95 -6.00
C THR A 259 -19.83 -4.69 -7.13
N GLN A 260 -19.21 -5.71 -7.73
CA GLN A 260 -19.68 -6.36 -8.96
C GLN A 260 -19.93 -5.38 -10.11
N HIS A 261 -19.34 -4.19 -10.04
CA HIS A 261 -19.42 -3.18 -11.08
C HIS A 261 -18.21 -3.26 -11.99
N PHE A 262 -18.42 -3.16 -13.30
CA PHE A 262 -17.31 -3.21 -14.27
C PHE A 262 -16.30 -2.06 -14.09
N GLY A 263 -16.74 -0.96 -13.49
CA GLY A 263 -15.89 0.16 -13.09
C GLY A 263 -14.71 -0.27 -12.20
N ASP A 264 -14.86 -1.32 -11.40
CA ASP A 264 -13.76 -1.85 -10.58
C ASP A 264 -12.60 -2.35 -11.45
N LEU A 265 -12.90 -3.01 -12.57
CA LEU A 265 -11.87 -3.52 -13.47
C LEU A 265 -11.12 -2.40 -14.19
N VAL A 266 -11.84 -1.34 -14.57
CA VAL A 266 -11.23 -0.15 -15.19
C VAL A 266 -10.35 0.57 -14.19
N SER A 267 -10.84 0.75 -12.96
CA SER A 267 -10.11 1.38 -11.86
C SER A 267 -8.89 0.57 -11.45
N LEU A 268 -8.97 -0.77 -11.42
CA LEU A 268 -7.82 -1.65 -11.17
C LEU A 268 -6.67 -1.37 -12.14
N VAL A 269 -6.98 -1.25 -13.44
CA VAL A 269 -5.98 -0.95 -14.48
C VAL A 269 -5.44 0.47 -14.31
N ALA A 270 -6.32 1.46 -14.10
CA ALA A 270 -5.92 2.85 -13.93
C ALA A 270 -5.00 3.04 -12.71
N LEU A 271 -5.38 2.46 -11.56
CA LEU A 271 -4.60 2.46 -10.33
C LEU A 271 -3.32 1.61 -10.47
N GLY A 272 -3.35 0.54 -11.27
CA GLY A 272 -2.16 -0.24 -11.62
C GLY A 272 -1.13 0.55 -12.43
N VAL A 273 -1.59 1.30 -13.43
CA VAL A 273 -0.75 2.22 -14.21
C VAL A 273 -0.17 3.30 -13.32
N ALA A 274 -1.00 3.94 -12.48
CA ALA A 274 -0.56 4.94 -11.52
C ALA A 274 0.46 4.37 -10.54
N GLY A 275 0.20 3.19 -9.97
CA GLY A 275 1.09 2.50 -9.03
C GLY A 275 2.45 2.19 -9.63
N TYR A 276 2.48 1.68 -10.86
CA TYR A 276 3.73 1.41 -11.58
C TYR A 276 4.49 2.72 -11.88
N ALA A 277 3.79 3.78 -12.30
CA ALA A 277 4.40 5.09 -12.53
C ALA A 277 5.02 5.67 -11.26
N LEU A 278 4.32 5.60 -10.11
CA LEU A 278 4.84 6.04 -8.81
C LEU A 278 6.07 5.22 -8.40
N LYS A 279 6.05 3.89 -8.62
CA LYS A 279 7.19 3.01 -8.35
C LYS A 279 8.43 3.42 -9.14
N VAL A 280 8.32 3.59 -10.45
CA VAL A 280 9.45 3.95 -11.33
C VAL A 280 9.98 5.36 -11.06
N THR A 281 9.12 6.28 -10.61
CA THR A 281 9.47 7.70 -10.38
C THR A 281 9.92 7.99 -8.94
N GLY A 282 9.97 6.96 -8.09
CA GLY A 282 10.41 7.06 -6.70
C GLY A 282 9.41 7.75 -5.78
N TRP A 283 8.13 7.82 -6.16
CA TRP A 283 7.06 8.28 -5.27
C TRP A 283 6.62 7.12 -4.39
N PRO A 284 6.70 7.26 -3.06
CA PRO A 284 6.41 6.15 -2.16
C PRO A 284 4.90 5.86 -2.16
N ARG A 285 4.55 4.64 -2.56
CA ARG A 285 3.15 4.16 -2.66
C ARG A 285 2.50 3.97 -1.28
N GLY A 286 3.29 3.62 -0.27
CA GLY A 286 2.86 3.43 1.13
C GLY A 286 2.13 4.65 1.68
N PRO A 287 2.78 5.83 1.74
CA PRO A 287 2.15 7.06 2.18
C PRO A 287 0.85 7.40 1.46
N LEU A 288 0.74 7.12 0.15
CA LEU A 288 -0.50 7.34 -0.59
C LEU A 288 -1.63 6.45 -0.07
N LEU A 289 -1.42 5.15 0.06
CA LEU A 289 -2.43 4.24 0.60
C LEU A 289 -2.84 4.63 2.02
N ILE A 290 -1.87 5.03 2.84
CA ILE A 290 -2.11 5.59 4.18
C ILE A 290 -3.00 6.82 4.14
N GLY A 291 -2.68 7.79 3.28
CA GLY A 291 -3.49 8.98 3.10
C GLY A 291 -4.91 8.62 2.70
N PHE A 292 -5.05 7.66 1.79
CA PHE A 292 -6.35 7.18 1.35
C PHE A 292 -7.19 6.59 2.51
N VAL A 293 -6.61 5.69 3.31
CA VAL A 293 -7.27 5.09 4.49
C VAL A 293 -7.67 6.16 5.51
N LEU A 294 -6.79 7.12 5.78
CA LEU A 294 -7.01 8.14 6.81
C LEU A 294 -7.88 9.32 6.34
N SER A 295 -8.30 9.35 5.07
CA SER A 295 -9.08 10.44 4.48
C SER A 295 -10.42 10.65 5.20
N ASN A 296 -11.26 9.61 5.27
CA ASN A 296 -12.57 9.67 5.88
C ASN A 296 -12.54 10.05 7.37
N PRO A 297 -11.75 9.39 8.25
CA PRO A 297 -11.68 9.81 9.65
C PRO A 297 -11.10 11.21 9.81
N LEU A 298 -10.07 11.60 9.02
CA LEU A 298 -9.52 12.95 9.08
C LEU A 298 -10.60 13.98 8.71
N GLU A 299 -11.33 13.77 7.63
CA GLU A 299 -12.39 14.67 7.18
C GLU A 299 -13.50 14.80 8.22
N ARG A 300 -14.01 13.67 8.73
CA ARG A 300 -15.05 13.65 9.75
C ARG A 300 -14.65 14.44 11.00
N TYR A 301 -13.46 14.18 11.53
CA TYR A 301 -12.99 14.90 12.71
C TYR A 301 -12.59 16.34 12.42
N TYR A 302 -12.13 16.64 11.20
CA TYR A 302 -11.83 18.01 10.81
C TYR A 302 -13.10 18.85 10.75
N PHE A 303 -14.16 18.34 10.10
CA PHE A 303 -15.48 18.96 10.09
C PHE A 303 -15.99 19.24 11.51
N LEU A 304 -15.98 18.22 12.39
CA LEU A 304 -16.41 18.37 13.79
C LEU A 304 -15.57 19.42 14.54
N THR A 305 -14.26 19.45 14.31
CA THR A 305 -13.37 20.41 14.98
C THR A 305 -13.70 21.84 14.58
N VAL A 306 -13.89 22.11 13.28
CA VAL A 306 -14.22 23.46 12.79
C VAL A 306 -15.58 23.94 13.30
N HIS A 307 -16.55 23.05 13.43
CA HIS A 307 -17.90 23.39 13.89
C HIS A 307 -18.02 23.52 15.42
N LEU A 308 -17.30 22.71 16.18
CA LEU A 308 -17.30 22.78 17.64
C LEU A 308 -16.40 23.88 18.19
N TYR A 309 -15.37 24.27 17.43
CA TYR A 309 -14.41 25.31 17.79
C TYR A 309 -14.33 26.37 16.69
N PRO A 310 -15.25 27.35 16.69
CA PRO A 310 -15.33 28.35 15.63
C PRO A 310 -14.06 29.18 15.46
N ARG A 311 -13.28 29.34 16.55
CA ARG A 311 -11.98 29.99 16.50
C ARG A 311 -10.88 28.93 16.48
N PRO A 312 -9.93 28.99 15.51
CA PRO A 312 -8.83 28.02 15.44
C PRO A 312 -7.99 27.94 16.72
N GLU A 313 -7.84 29.06 17.44
CA GLU A 313 -7.10 29.15 18.69
C GLU A 313 -7.63 28.21 19.79
N ASP A 314 -8.96 27.98 19.84
CA ASP A 314 -9.62 27.21 20.89
C ASP A 314 -9.26 25.72 20.89
N TRP A 315 -8.98 25.17 19.71
CA TRP A 315 -8.57 23.78 19.57
C TRP A 315 -7.06 23.61 19.35
N LEU A 316 -6.39 24.58 18.71
CA LEU A 316 -4.95 24.54 18.46
C LEU A 316 -4.13 24.62 19.76
N LEU A 317 -4.59 25.39 20.75
CA LEU A 317 -3.88 25.59 22.03
C LEU A 317 -4.09 24.46 23.03
N ARG A 318 -4.89 23.44 22.70
CA ARG A 318 -5.10 22.30 23.60
C ARG A 318 -3.79 21.52 23.81
N PRO A 319 -3.40 21.18 25.04
CA PRO A 319 -2.09 20.57 25.33
C PRO A 319 -1.77 19.35 24.45
N GLY A 320 -2.74 18.45 24.25
CA GLY A 320 -2.56 17.27 23.39
C GLY A 320 -2.36 17.61 21.90
N VAL A 321 -3.04 18.64 21.39
CA VAL A 321 -2.89 19.12 20.00
C VAL A 321 -1.52 19.75 19.80
N VAL A 322 -1.06 20.56 20.76
CA VAL A 322 0.28 21.17 20.73
C VAL A 322 1.36 20.10 20.73
N VAL A 323 1.28 19.09 21.60
CA VAL A 323 2.26 17.99 21.64
C VAL A 323 2.31 17.24 20.30
N ILE A 324 1.15 16.87 19.75
CA ILE A 324 1.08 16.17 18.46
C ILE A 324 1.58 17.07 17.33
N GLY A 325 1.22 18.36 17.33
CA GLY A 325 1.67 19.33 16.34
C GLY A 325 3.19 19.51 16.37
N LEU A 326 3.80 19.55 17.56
CA LEU A 326 5.24 19.55 17.71
C LEU A 326 5.88 18.27 17.18
N LEU A 327 5.28 17.10 17.41
CA LEU A 327 5.77 15.83 16.85
C LEU A 327 5.69 15.79 15.31
N VAL A 328 4.67 16.44 14.72
CA VAL A 328 4.57 16.59 13.25
C VAL A 328 5.67 17.52 12.73
N VAL A 329 5.89 18.66 13.38
CA VAL A 329 6.76 19.74 12.86
C VAL A 329 8.25 19.51 13.18
N ALA A 330 8.56 18.92 14.34
CA ALA A 330 9.94 18.76 14.83
C ALA A 330 10.89 18.04 13.86
N PRO A 331 10.51 16.93 13.19
CA PRO A 331 11.38 16.27 12.22
C PRO A 331 11.75 17.17 11.03
N PHE A 332 10.81 18.00 10.55
CA PHE A 332 11.04 18.92 9.43
C PHE A 332 11.91 20.10 9.85
N VAL A 333 11.64 20.68 11.02
CA VAL A 333 12.48 21.76 11.58
C VAL A 333 13.89 21.27 11.84
N TRP A 334 14.05 20.07 12.41
CA TRP A 334 15.34 19.45 12.64
C TRP A 334 16.09 19.17 11.34
N SER A 335 15.40 18.66 10.32
CA SER A 335 15.97 18.42 8.99
C SER A 335 16.41 19.74 8.33
N ALA A 336 15.56 20.77 8.36
CA ALA A 336 15.88 22.09 7.84
C ALA A 336 17.07 22.73 8.59
N PHE A 337 17.10 22.62 9.91
CA PHE A 337 18.18 23.11 10.76
C PHE A 337 19.50 22.39 10.46
N ARG A 338 19.49 21.05 10.33
CA ARG A 338 20.68 20.29 9.91
C ARG A 338 21.15 20.71 8.52
N TRP A 339 20.23 20.85 7.56
CA TRP A 339 20.56 21.31 6.21
C TRP A 339 21.18 22.72 6.19
N LEU A 340 20.70 23.62 7.04
CA LEU A 340 21.26 24.97 7.21
C LEU A 340 22.63 24.95 7.91
N ARG A 341 22.86 23.99 8.81
CA ARG A 341 24.07 23.90 9.66
C ARG A 341 25.20 23.09 9.01
N GLU A 342 24.86 22.11 8.17
CA GLU A 342 25.80 21.26 7.42
C GLU A 342 26.15 21.87 6.04
N ARG A 343 26.49 23.17 6.01
CA ARG A 343 27.12 23.84 4.84
C ARG A 343 28.58 23.39 4.64
N THR A 344 28.88 22.10 4.79
CA THR A 344 30.18 21.54 4.45
C THR A 344 30.04 20.76 3.14
N PRO A 345 30.66 21.21 2.04
CA PRO A 345 30.54 20.59 0.73
C PRO A 345 31.43 19.34 0.67
N THR A 346 30.98 18.23 1.25
CA THR A 346 31.67 16.93 1.12
C THR A 346 30.68 15.78 0.98
N ARG A 347 29.73 15.90 0.04
CA ARG A 347 29.26 14.72 -0.70
C ARG A 347 29.78 14.90 -2.13
N PRO A 348 30.44 13.90 -2.73
CA PRO A 348 30.72 13.93 -4.16
C PRO A 348 29.39 14.26 -4.86
N GLU A 349 29.39 15.28 -5.74
CA GLU A 349 28.21 15.59 -6.56
C GLU A 349 27.76 14.28 -7.20
N ALA A 350 26.61 13.75 -6.75
CA ALA A 350 25.93 12.70 -7.50
C ALA A 350 25.75 13.27 -8.92
N PRO A 351 26.14 12.53 -9.97
CA PRO A 351 26.13 13.05 -11.32
C PRO A 351 24.76 13.65 -11.61
N ARG A 352 24.73 14.93 -12.02
CA ARG A 352 23.52 15.67 -12.37
C ARG A 352 22.77 14.87 -13.44
N GLN A 353 21.75 14.12 -13.04
CA GLN A 353 20.92 13.41 -13.99
C GLN A 353 19.96 14.42 -14.62
N PRO A 354 19.74 14.35 -15.95
CA PRO A 354 18.81 15.26 -16.61
C PRO A 354 17.42 15.14 -15.99
N ALA A 355 16.79 16.29 -15.74
CA ALA A 355 15.41 16.38 -15.31
C ALA A 355 14.50 15.78 -16.39
N GLY A 356 14.12 14.51 -16.21
CA GLY A 356 13.29 13.79 -17.16
C GLY A 356 12.04 13.24 -16.48
N ALA A 357 11.99 11.91 -16.31
CA ALA A 357 10.79 11.19 -15.91
C ALA A 357 10.27 11.55 -14.51
N SER A 358 11.16 11.80 -13.54
CA SER A 358 10.74 12.24 -12.19
C SER A 358 10.04 13.59 -12.23
N ALA A 359 10.62 14.57 -12.92
CA ALA A 359 10.07 15.92 -13.01
C ALA A 359 8.72 15.93 -13.72
N VAL A 360 8.56 15.12 -14.77
CA VAL A 360 7.28 14.93 -15.46
C VAL A 360 6.24 14.34 -14.50
N ALA A 361 6.59 13.30 -13.74
CA ALA A 361 5.68 12.71 -12.76
C ALA A 361 5.28 13.72 -11.67
N THR A 362 6.25 14.47 -11.15
CA THR A 362 6.01 15.54 -10.17
C THR A 362 5.11 16.64 -10.75
N ALA A 363 5.28 17.01 -12.02
CA ALA A 363 4.42 17.97 -12.71
C ALA A 363 2.99 17.43 -12.91
N VAL A 364 2.82 16.14 -13.21
CA VAL A 364 1.52 15.49 -13.28
C VAL A 364 0.83 15.51 -11.91
N VAL A 365 1.53 15.15 -10.83
CA VAL A 365 0.96 15.19 -9.47
C VAL A 365 0.59 16.62 -9.07
N LEU A 366 1.44 17.61 -9.40
CA LEU A 366 1.12 19.03 -9.21
C LEU A 366 -0.14 19.43 -9.97
N GLY A 367 -0.31 18.95 -11.21
CA GLY A 367 -1.53 19.15 -12.00
C GLY A 367 -2.77 18.54 -11.35
N VAL A 368 -2.66 17.33 -10.78
CA VAL A 368 -3.76 16.69 -10.03
C VAL A 368 -4.15 17.52 -8.82
N PHE A 369 -3.19 18.02 -8.04
CA PHE A 369 -3.49 18.91 -6.91
C PHE A 369 -4.09 20.24 -7.35
N GLY A 370 -3.58 20.85 -8.42
CA GLY A 370 -4.11 22.09 -8.97
C GLY A 370 -5.56 21.94 -9.44
N TYR A 371 -5.85 20.86 -10.18
CA TYR A 371 -7.20 20.52 -10.63
C TYR A 371 -8.14 20.21 -9.45
N GLY A 372 -7.65 19.43 -8.47
CA GLY A 372 -8.38 19.13 -7.24
C GLY A 372 -8.74 20.39 -6.47
N TRP A 373 -7.79 21.31 -6.32
CA TRP A 373 -8.01 22.60 -5.64
C TRP A 373 -9.01 23.47 -6.40
N TRP A 374 -8.90 23.55 -7.73
CA TRP A 374 -9.82 24.32 -8.56
C TRP A 374 -11.25 23.79 -8.46
N THR A 375 -11.42 22.48 -8.62
CA THR A 375 -12.74 21.81 -8.57
C THR A 375 -13.34 21.90 -7.17
N ALA A 376 -12.53 21.71 -6.12
CA ALA A 376 -12.99 21.68 -4.74
C ALA A 376 -13.59 23.01 -4.24
N ARG A 377 -13.23 24.14 -4.88
CA ARG A 377 -13.84 25.45 -4.57
C ARG A 377 -15.28 25.57 -5.05
N GLY A 378 -15.72 24.69 -5.94
CA GLY A 378 -17.11 24.66 -6.43
C GLY A 378 -18.07 23.89 -5.52
N PHE A 379 -17.56 23.11 -4.57
CA PHE A 379 -18.40 22.35 -3.63
C PHE A 379 -18.94 23.24 -2.51
N LEU A 380 -19.96 22.75 -1.80
CA LEU A 380 -20.47 23.38 -0.59
C LEU A 380 -19.34 23.55 0.44
N PRO A 381 -19.37 24.60 1.29
CA PRO A 381 -18.30 24.91 2.22
C PRO A 381 -17.85 23.70 3.05
N ASP A 382 -18.81 22.95 3.59
CA ASP A 382 -18.56 21.78 4.44
C ASP A 382 -17.94 20.60 3.67
N ALA A 383 -18.38 20.41 2.42
CA ALA A 383 -17.85 19.39 1.51
C ALA A 383 -16.47 19.78 0.95
N ALA A 384 -16.17 21.08 0.90
CA ALA A 384 -14.94 21.64 0.36
C ALA A 384 -13.78 21.67 1.37
N LEU A 385 -14.06 21.69 2.69
CA LEU A 385 -13.07 21.85 3.76
C LEU A 385 -11.83 20.96 3.58
N MET A 386 -12.05 19.64 3.47
CA MET A 386 -10.97 18.67 3.33
C MET A 386 -10.25 18.75 1.97
N PRO A 387 -10.94 18.63 0.82
CA PRO A 387 -10.25 18.62 -0.47
C PRO A 387 -9.54 19.94 -0.78
N VAL A 388 -10.07 21.10 -0.35
CA VAL A 388 -9.38 22.40 -0.53
C VAL A 388 -8.10 22.46 0.30
N SER A 389 -8.16 22.08 1.58
CA SER A 389 -6.98 22.15 2.47
C SER A 389 -5.87 21.20 2.03
N VAL A 390 -6.23 19.95 1.69
CA VAL A 390 -5.31 18.94 1.17
C VAL A 390 -4.72 19.35 -0.18
N ALA A 391 -5.55 19.81 -1.12
CA ALA A 391 -5.08 20.18 -2.45
C ALA A 391 -4.21 21.44 -2.44
N ALA A 392 -4.50 22.42 -1.58
CA ALA A 392 -3.66 23.60 -1.39
C ALA A 392 -2.29 23.22 -0.81
N ALA A 393 -2.26 22.43 0.28
CA ALA A 393 -1.01 21.95 0.87
C ALA A 393 -0.20 21.09 -0.12
N GLY A 394 -0.88 20.20 -0.85
CA GLY A 394 -0.29 19.34 -1.88
C GLY A 394 0.32 20.15 -3.02
N THR A 395 -0.38 21.18 -3.51
CA THR A 395 0.12 22.08 -4.55
C THR A 395 1.42 22.77 -4.13
N VAL A 396 1.47 23.31 -2.90
CA VAL A 396 2.68 23.98 -2.38
C VAL A 396 3.85 23.01 -2.28
N LEU A 397 3.65 21.84 -1.64
CA LEU A 397 4.72 20.86 -1.43
C LEU A 397 5.25 20.29 -2.75
N THR A 398 4.36 19.98 -3.69
CA THR A 398 4.74 19.44 -5.00
C THR A 398 5.36 20.48 -5.92
N ALA A 399 4.95 21.75 -5.83
CA ALA A 399 5.64 22.84 -6.52
C ALA A 399 7.08 23.01 -6.02
N VAL A 400 7.29 22.97 -4.69
CA VAL A 400 8.64 23.01 -4.10
C VAL A 400 9.47 21.81 -4.58
N GLN A 401 8.90 20.61 -4.60
CA GLN A 401 9.57 19.42 -5.10
C GLN A 401 9.93 19.54 -6.59
N LEU A 402 9.02 20.04 -7.43
CA LEU A 402 9.28 20.24 -8.85
C LEU A 402 10.44 21.21 -9.08
N VAL A 403 10.48 22.32 -8.34
CA VAL A 403 11.59 23.28 -8.40
C VAL A 403 12.92 22.62 -8.00
N ARG A 404 12.94 21.74 -7.01
CA ARG A 404 14.15 20.99 -6.62
C ARG A 404 14.61 20.05 -7.73
N GLU A 405 13.69 19.33 -8.36
CA GLU A 405 14.01 18.41 -9.46
C GLU A 405 14.51 19.15 -10.70
N LEU A 406 13.90 20.29 -11.05
CA LEU A 406 14.36 21.15 -12.15
C LEU A 406 15.74 21.77 -11.88
N ARG A 407 16.11 21.95 -10.61
CA ARG A 407 17.45 22.38 -10.18
C ARG A 407 18.47 21.23 -10.11
N GLY A 408 18.10 20.02 -10.53
CA GLY A 408 18.98 18.85 -10.52
C GLY A 408 19.22 18.26 -9.12
N GLN A 409 18.40 18.61 -8.13
CA GLN A 409 18.48 18.12 -6.74
C GLN A 409 17.52 16.94 -6.46
N GLY A 410 17.01 16.29 -7.50
CA GLY A 410 16.09 15.16 -7.37
C GLY A 410 16.81 13.84 -7.09
N SER A 411 16.13 12.94 -6.38
CA SER A 411 16.59 11.57 -6.14
C SER A 411 16.79 10.81 -7.46
N PRO A 412 17.75 9.85 -7.49
CA PRO A 412 17.88 8.93 -8.61
C PRO A 412 16.58 8.17 -8.87
N LEU A 413 16.28 7.95 -10.15
CA LEU A 413 15.19 7.08 -10.61
C LEU A 413 15.58 5.61 -10.41
N THR A 414 15.63 5.10 -9.18
CA THR A 414 15.88 3.67 -8.94
C THR A 414 15.24 3.12 -7.66
N ASP A 415 14.66 1.94 -7.82
CA ASP A 415 14.23 1.03 -6.75
C ASP A 415 15.43 0.69 -5.86
N GLU A 416 15.19 0.37 -4.58
CA GLU A 416 16.24 0.01 -3.61
C GLU A 416 17.09 -1.20 -4.03
N ASP A 417 16.61 -2.01 -4.97
CA ASP A 417 17.28 -3.21 -5.47
C ASP A 417 18.27 -2.98 -6.62
N GLU A 418 18.32 -1.77 -7.22
CA GLU A 418 18.95 -1.57 -8.53
C GLU A 418 20.11 -0.58 -8.47
N VAL A 419 21.18 -1.00 -7.80
CA VAL A 419 22.41 -0.18 -7.68
C VAL A 419 23.28 -0.25 -8.95
N GLU A 420 23.02 -1.14 -9.92
CA GLU A 420 23.95 -1.41 -11.03
C GLU A 420 23.29 -1.75 -12.38
N ALA A 421 22.17 -1.12 -12.74
CA ALA A 421 21.61 -1.28 -14.09
C ALA A 421 22.12 -0.18 -15.05
N GLU A 422 22.80 -0.57 -16.13
CA GLU A 422 23.07 0.33 -17.27
C GLU A 422 21.76 1.00 -17.72
N VAL A 423 21.80 2.30 -18.04
CA VAL A 423 20.63 3.11 -18.43
C VAL A 423 19.80 2.46 -19.57
N GLY A 424 20.44 1.68 -20.46
CA GLY A 424 19.78 0.91 -21.50
C GLY A 424 18.85 -0.21 -20.99
N ALA A 425 19.23 -0.88 -19.90
CA ALA A 425 18.44 -1.95 -19.29
C ALA A 425 17.14 -1.42 -18.65
N VAL A 426 17.18 -0.19 -18.11
CA VAL A 426 16.01 0.46 -17.49
C VAL A 426 14.94 0.79 -18.54
N ARG A 427 15.33 1.37 -19.69
CA ARG A 427 14.38 1.71 -20.77
C ARG A 427 13.68 0.48 -21.33
N GLU A 428 14.43 -0.61 -21.51
CA GLU A 428 13.87 -1.88 -21.99
C GLU A 428 12.89 -2.49 -20.97
N ARG A 429 13.22 -2.42 -19.68
CA ARG A 429 12.36 -2.89 -18.59
C ARG A 429 11.05 -2.09 -18.54
N VAL A 430 11.12 -0.76 -18.63
CA VAL A 430 9.92 0.10 -18.68
C VAL A 430 9.07 -0.24 -19.90
N ARG A 431 9.68 -0.45 -21.07
CA ARG A 431 8.96 -0.86 -22.28
C ARG A 431 8.19 -2.18 -22.08
N ARG A 432 8.82 -3.18 -21.45
CA ARG A 432 8.17 -4.45 -21.13
C ARG A 432 7.03 -4.29 -20.13
N ALA A 433 7.23 -3.48 -19.09
CA ALA A 433 6.20 -3.20 -18.12
C ALA A 433 4.98 -2.50 -18.74
N VAL A 434 5.21 -1.51 -19.61
CA VAL A 434 4.13 -0.86 -20.37
C VAL A 434 3.40 -1.87 -21.25
N ALA A 435 4.11 -2.79 -21.90
CA ALA A 435 3.46 -3.85 -22.68
C ALA A 435 2.56 -4.76 -21.81
N HIS A 436 2.96 -5.08 -20.58
CA HIS A 436 2.14 -5.85 -19.64
C HIS A 436 0.95 -5.05 -19.08
N LEU A 437 1.09 -3.74 -18.86
CA LEU A 437 -0.03 -2.87 -18.48
C LEU A 437 -1.04 -2.75 -19.63
N VAL A 438 -0.56 -2.60 -20.86
CA VAL A 438 -1.42 -2.59 -22.06
C VAL A 438 -2.12 -3.94 -22.22
N SER A 439 -1.43 -5.08 -22.00
CA SER A 439 -2.09 -6.38 -22.09
C SER A 439 -3.15 -6.57 -21.00
N LEU A 440 -2.95 -6.01 -19.80
CA LEU A 440 -3.97 -6.00 -18.74
C LEU A 440 -5.18 -5.11 -19.14
N ALA A 441 -4.93 -3.95 -19.74
CA ALA A 441 -6.01 -3.08 -20.25
C ALA A 441 -6.81 -3.77 -21.36
N LEU A 442 -6.12 -4.48 -22.28
CA LEU A 442 -6.76 -5.29 -23.33
C LEU A 442 -7.55 -6.46 -22.74
N TYR A 443 -7.07 -7.08 -21.66
CA TYR A 443 -7.81 -8.11 -20.95
C TYR A 443 -9.12 -7.57 -20.35
N VAL A 444 -9.07 -6.43 -19.65
CA VAL A 444 -10.27 -5.78 -19.12
C VAL A 444 -11.23 -5.38 -20.25
N ALA A 445 -10.71 -4.81 -21.34
CA ALA A 445 -11.52 -4.50 -22.52
C ALA A 445 -12.16 -5.76 -23.12
N ALA A 446 -11.42 -6.86 -23.23
CA ALA A 446 -11.95 -8.14 -23.72
C ALA A 446 -13.05 -8.69 -22.80
N THR A 447 -12.93 -8.52 -21.47
CA THR A 447 -13.97 -8.90 -20.50
C THR A 447 -15.30 -8.20 -20.78
N TRP A 448 -15.27 -6.94 -21.23
CA TRP A 448 -16.49 -6.21 -21.60
C TRP A 448 -17.25 -6.85 -22.78
N PHE A 449 -16.53 -7.41 -23.75
CA PHE A 449 -17.12 -7.99 -24.96
C PHE A 449 -17.41 -9.49 -24.81
N LEU A 450 -16.40 -10.26 -24.40
CA LEU A 450 -16.40 -11.72 -24.36
C LEU A 450 -16.88 -12.30 -23.02
N GLY A 451 -16.91 -11.47 -21.98
CA GLY A 451 -17.07 -11.94 -20.61
C GLY A 451 -15.76 -12.38 -19.97
N LEU A 452 -15.76 -12.42 -18.64
CA LEU A 452 -14.55 -12.63 -17.84
C LEU A 452 -13.96 -14.03 -18.04
N ARG A 453 -14.80 -15.04 -18.27
CA ARG A 453 -14.39 -16.43 -18.51
C ARG A 453 -13.51 -16.56 -19.77
N TRP A 454 -14.04 -16.11 -20.91
CA TRP A 454 -13.36 -16.19 -22.20
C TRP A 454 -12.16 -15.24 -22.28
N ALA A 455 -12.28 -14.04 -21.72
CA ALA A 455 -11.18 -13.09 -21.64
C ALA A 455 -10.01 -13.67 -20.80
N SER A 456 -10.31 -14.33 -19.67
CA SER A 456 -9.31 -14.98 -18.81
C SER A 456 -8.58 -16.10 -19.54
N LEU A 457 -9.31 -16.92 -20.31
CA LEU A 457 -8.72 -18.01 -21.10
C LEU A 457 -7.73 -17.46 -22.14
N LEU A 458 -8.18 -16.50 -22.95
CA LEU A 458 -7.38 -15.93 -24.04
C LEU A 458 -6.15 -15.20 -23.52
N TRP A 459 -6.30 -14.39 -22.48
CA TRP A 459 -5.18 -13.66 -21.88
C TRP A 459 -4.17 -14.63 -21.24
N SER A 460 -4.64 -15.65 -20.52
CA SER A 460 -3.76 -16.67 -19.93
C SER A 460 -2.97 -17.43 -20.99
N LEU A 461 -3.61 -17.81 -22.11
CA LEU A 461 -2.94 -18.45 -23.23
C LEU A 461 -1.87 -17.55 -23.85
N TRP A 462 -2.18 -16.26 -24.04
CA TRP A 462 -1.22 -15.28 -24.56
C TRP A 462 0.00 -15.15 -23.64
N VAL A 463 -0.18 -15.05 -22.32
CA VAL A 463 0.95 -14.98 -21.38
C VAL A 463 1.74 -16.29 -21.38
N LEU A 464 1.08 -17.44 -21.30
CA LEU A 464 1.77 -18.73 -21.21
C LEU A 464 2.57 -19.08 -22.47
N VAL A 465 1.99 -18.86 -23.65
CA VAL A 465 2.64 -19.17 -24.93
C VAL A 465 3.62 -18.07 -25.34
N GLY A 466 3.19 -16.81 -25.30
CA GLY A 466 3.95 -15.66 -25.79
C GLY A 466 5.06 -15.21 -24.85
N VAL A 467 4.77 -15.13 -23.55
CA VAL A 467 5.70 -14.57 -22.55
C VAL A 467 6.47 -15.68 -21.83
N ALA A 468 5.79 -16.74 -21.38
CA ALA A 468 6.41 -17.82 -20.61
C ALA A 468 6.98 -18.96 -21.48
N ARG A 469 6.75 -18.92 -22.80
CA ARG A 469 7.20 -19.92 -23.79
C ARG A 469 6.89 -21.36 -23.39
N VAL A 470 5.73 -21.58 -22.78
CA VAL A 470 5.22 -22.89 -22.40
C VAL A 470 4.73 -23.62 -23.64
N ARG A 471 4.90 -24.95 -23.69
CA ARG A 471 4.43 -25.78 -24.82
C ARG A 471 2.90 -25.64 -24.96
N TRP A 472 2.41 -25.56 -26.19
CA TRP A 472 0.99 -25.35 -26.49
C TRP A 472 0.02 -26.28 -25.73
N PRO A 473 0.18 -27.62 -25.71
CA PRO A 473 -0.77 -28.49 -25.00
C PRO A 473 -0.78 -28.24 -23.49
N THR A 474 0.40 -28.01 -22.89
CA THR A 474 0.50 -27.68 -21.46
C THR A 474 -0.08 -26.29 -21.15
N ALA A 475 0.06 -25.33 -22.07
CA ALA A 475 -0.49 -24.00 -21.90
C ALA A 475 -2.03 -24.03 -21.94
N VAL A 476 -2.62 -24.80 -22.87
CA VAL A 476 -4.08 -24.98 -22.97
C VAL A 476 -4.64 -25.68 -21.74
N ALA A 477 -4.04 -26.78 -21.31
CA ALA A 477 -4.47 -27.48 -20.10
C ALA A 477 -4.37 -26.58 -18.85
N TYR A 478 -3.29 -25.80 -18.74
CA TYR A 478 -3.11 -24.89 -17.61
C TYR A 478 -4.10 -23.72 -17.64
N ALA A 479 -4.31 -23.09 -18.80
CA ALA A 479 -5.31 -22.03 -18.99
C ALA A 479 -6.72 -22.52 -18.66
N ALA A 480 -7.10 -23.71 -19.12
CA ALA A 480 -8.39 -24.31 -18.79
C ALA A 480 -8.53 -24.54 -17.28
N LEU A 481 -7.52 -25.10 -16.62
CA LEU A 481 -7.52 -25.31 -15.17
C LEU A 481 -7.66 -24.00 -14.40
N MET A 482 -6.99 -22.93 -14.85
CA MET A 482 -7.11 -21.61 -14.24
C MET A 482 -8.53 -21.03 -14.36
N VAL A 483 -9.19 -21.18 -15.51
CA VAL A 483 -10.56 -20.72 -15.68
C VAL A 483 -11.54 -21.53 -14.83
N VAL A 484 -11.36 -22.85 -14.73
CA VAL A 484 -12.14 -23.69 -13.81
C VAL A 484 -11.93 -23.24 -12.36
N GLY A 485 -10.69 -22.96 -11.96
CA GLY A 485 -10.37 -22.44 -10.63
C GLY A 485 -11.01 -21.07 -10.37
N LEU A 486 -11.00 -20.17 -11.37
CA LEU A 486 -11.65 -18.87 -11.31
C LEU A 486 -13.16 -19.00 -11.13
N GLU A 487 -13.82 -19.89 -11.86
CA GLU A 487 -15.25 -20.15 -11.73
C GLU A 487 -15.60 -20.77 -10.39
N LEU A 488 -14.80 -21.72 -9.91
CA LEU A 488 -14.97 -22.30 -8.59
C LEU A 488 -14.88 -21.22 -7.51
N LEU A 489 -13.85 -20.38 -7.55
CA LEU A 489 -13.70 -19.25 -6.61
C LEU A 489 -14.88 -18.30 -6.70
N ALA A 490 -15.30 -17.91 -7.91
CA ALA A 490 -16.45 -17.05 -8.09
C ALA A 490 -17.72 -17.66 -7.49
N SER A 491 -17.93 -18.97 -7.67
CA SER A 491 -19.08 -19.66 -7.09
C SER A 491 -19.05 -19.71 -5.55
N LEU A 492 -17.87 -19.95 -4.96
CA LEU A 492 -17.68 -19.96 -3.51
C LEU A 492 -17.90 -18.58 -2.89
N LEU A 493 -17.57 -17.52 -3.64
CA LEU A 493 -17.69 -16.13 -3.21
C LEU A 493 -19.04 -15.49 -3.58
N GLY A 494 -19.95 -16.21 -4.25
CA GLY A 494 -21.22 -15.67 -4.71
C GLY A 494 -21.08 -14.57 -5.77
N VAL A 495 -19.99 -14.59 -6.55
CA VAL A 495 -19.67 -13.57 -7.55
C VAL A 495 -20.24 -13.92 -8.92
N HIS A 496 -21.05 -13.02 -9.47
CA HIS A 496 -21.62 -13.16 -10.82
C HIS A 496 -20.64 -12.63 -11.85
N LEU A 497 -19.89 -13.54 -12.49
CA LEU A 497 -18.89 -13.16 -13.49
C LEU A 497 -19.53 -12.37 -14.66
N PRO A 498 -18.89 -11.28 -15.14
CA PRO A 498 -19.34 -10.55 -16.32
C PRO A 498 -19.46 -11.49 -17.53
N GLN A 499 -20.64 -11.57 -18.14
CA GLN A 499 -20.89 -12.43 -19.32
C GLN A 499 -20.47 -11.77 -20.64
N GLY A 500 -20.16 -10.47 -20.61
CA GLY A 500 -19.84 -9.68 -21.80
C GLY A 500 -21.05 -9.44 -22.70
N ARG A 501 -20.89 -8.52 -23.66
CA ARG A 501 -21.98 -8.17 -24.60
C ARG A 501 -22.31 -9.27 -25.60
N LEU A 502 -21.36 -10.15 -25.91
CA LEU A 502 -21.57 -11.23 -26.87
C LEU A 502 -22.33 -12.44 -26.29
N ARG A 503 -22.53 -12.49 -24.97
CA ARG A 503 -23.21 -13.59 -24.25
C ARG A 503 -22.70 -14.99 -24.67
N LEU A 504 -21.37 -15.12 -24.74
CA LEU A 504 -20.65 -16.35 -25.10
C LEU A 504 -20.44 -17.29 -23.91
#